data_AF-A0A634IYE1-F1
#
_entry.id   AF-A0A634IYE1-F1
#
_cell.length_a   1.000
_cell.length_b   1.000
_cell.length_c   1.000
_cell.angle_alpha   90.00
_cell.angle_beta   90.00
_cell.angle_gamma   90.00
#
_symmetry.space_group_name_H-M   'P 1'
#
loop_
_entity.id
_entity.type
_entity.pdbx_description
1 polymer ?
#
loop_
_entity_poly.entity_id
_entity_poly.type
_entity_poly.pdbx_seq_one_letter_code
_entity_poly.pdbx_strand_id
1 'polypeptide(L)'
;DYEAFNIDEQECCQALMATRVFIEQHRVAVNATVGQQLATSKRVQMLLSQLGYDEFVAFGLTLQEAKIAKTILGEMLPISPDSINLAKESPSETWVLKNQGEGGGHCLFGADILTKLTELTPQQYQSWSLMRRLHPQPRAMPTLIVRKGELHKVNDLISELGMFSVQTDNNPSSAEHSFAGYLIRSKSAESTEGGVHSGQGVLDSLVYSD
;
A
#
# COMPACT_ATOMS: atom_id res chain seq x y z
N ASP A 1 -8.22 21.55 -10.98
CA ASP A 1 -8.03 20.48 -11.99
C ASP A 1 -9.00 19.31 -11.93
N TYR A 2 -10.02 19.28 -11.06
CA TYR A 2 -11.00 18.17 -11.02
C TYR A 2 -12.28 18.38 -11.87
N GLU A 3 -12.36 19.45 -12.67
CA GLU A 3 -13.52 19.75 -13.51
C GLU A 3 -13.07 20.13 -14.93
N ALA A 4 -12.66 19.15 -15.72
CA ALA A 4 -12.58 19.30 -17.16
C ALA A 4 -13.80 18.61 -17.79
N PHE A 5 -14.66 19.41 -18.43
CA PHE A 5 -15.94 18.94 -19.00
C PHE A 5 -15.79 18.33 -20.41
N ASN A 6 -14.56 18.21 -20.91
CA ASN A 6 -14.23 17.81 -22.28
C ASN A 6 -13.09 16.79 -22.34
N ILE A 7 -12.94 15.94 -21.31
CA ILE A 7 -11.95 14.86 -21.33
C ILE A 7 -12.42 13.80 -22.34
N ASP A 8 -11.72 13.68 -23.47
CA ASP A 8 -11.71 12.44 -24.23
C ASP A 8 -10.73 11.48 -23.54
N GLU A 9 -11.25 10.51 -22.79
CA GLU A 9 -10.43 9.62 -21.97
C GLU A 9 -9.36 8.88 -22.79
N GLN A 10 -9.68 8.47 -24.01
CA GLN A 10 -8.78 7.68 -24.83
C GLN A 10 -7.64 8.55 -25.39
N GLU A 11 -7.98 9.70 -25.98
CA GLU A 11 -6.97 10.64 -26.49
C GLU A 11 -6.11 11.20 -25.35
N CYS A 12 -6.73 11.54 -24.22
CA CYS A 12 -6.02 12.06 -23.05
C CYS A 12 -5.08 11.00 -22.44
N CYS A 13 -5.51 9.74 -22.34
CA CYS A 13 -4.63 8.66 -21.89
C CYS A 13 -3.43 8.47 -22.82
N GLN A 14 -3.65 8.49 -24.15
CA GLN A 14 -2.56 8.37 -25.11
C GLN A 14 -1.58 9.54 -25.01
N ALA A 15 -2.07 10.77 -24.90
CA ALA A 15 -1.23 11.96 -24.75
C ALA A 15 -0.41 11.94 -23.44
N LEU A 16 -1.03 11.53 -22.32
CA LEU A 16 -0.34 11.39 -21.03
C LEU A 16 0.73 10.30 -21.07
N MET A 17 0.43 9.15 -21.69
CA MET A 17 1.41 8.09 -21.89
C MET A 17 2.57 8.55 -22.78
N ALA A 18 2.30 9.22 -23.89
CA ALA A 18 3.32 9.76 -24.78
C ALA A 18 4.23 10.77 -24.04
N THR A 19 3.63 11.65 -23.23
CA THR A 19 4.37 12.61 -22.40
C THR A 19 5.23 11.91 -21.36
N ARG A 20 4.71 10.86 -20.70
CA ARG A 20 5.49 10.07 -19.74
C ARG A 20 6.67 9.38 -20.41
N VAL A 21 6.47 8.75 -21.56
CA VAL A 21 7.56 8.12 -22.34
C VAL A 21 8.59 9.16 -22.76
N PHE A 22 8.15 10.33 -23.21
CA PHE A 22 9.03 11.43 -23.56
C PHE A 22 9.92 11.82 -22.37
N ILE A 23 9.34 12.05 -21.18
CA ILE A 23 10.10 12.37 -19.96
C ILE A 23 11.16 11.30 -19.65
N GLU A 24 10.81 10.02 -19.69
CA GLU A 24 11.72 8.90 -19.37
C GLU A 24 12.85 8.72 -20.42
N GLN A 25 12.66 9.19 -21.66
CA GLN A 25 13.67 9.12 -22.72
C GLN A 25 14.67 10.28 -22.70
N HIS A 26 14.45 11.30 -21.87
CA HIS A 26 15.29 12.50 -21.81
C HIS A 26 16.16 12.56 -20.55
N ARG A 27 17.23 13.36 -20.61
CA ARG A 27 18.14 13.58 -19.47
C ARG A 27 17.56 14.58 -18.49
N VAL A 28 16.55 14.14 -17.75
CA VAL A 28 15.90 14.89 -16.69
C VAL A 28 15.93 14.08 -15.40
N ALA A 29 16.02 14.76 -14.26
CA ALA A 29 15.80 14.10 -12.98
C ALA A 29 14.30 13.86 -12.80
N VAL A 30 13.89 12.61 -12.61
CA VAL A 30 12.48 12.20 -12.45
C VAL A 30 12.32 11.50 -11.12
N ASN A 31 11.29 11.87 -10.36
CA ASN A 31 10.90 11.19 -9.13
C ASN A 31 9.39 10.90 -9.19
N ALA A 32 8.94 9.67 -9.35
CA ALA A 32 9.69 8.42 -9.54
C ALA A 32 9.89 8.09 -11.03
N THR A 33 11.05 7.50 -11.39
CA THR A 33 11.22 6.85 -12.71
C THR A 33 10.22 5.70 -12.88
N VAL A 34 10.02 5.22 -14.11
CA VAL A 34 9.12 4.07 -14.35
C VAL A 34 9.56 2.82 -13.61
N GLY A 35 10.86 2.57 -13.51
CA GLY A 35 11.40 1.44 -12.74
C GLY A 35 11.11 1.56 -11.25
N GLN A 36 11.29 2.76 -10.68
CA GLN A 36 10.96 3.03 -9.28
C GLN A 36 9.46 2.88 -9.02
N GLN A 37 8.60 3.36 -9.92
CA GLN A 37 7.15 3.19 -9.81
C GLN A 37 6.72 1.70 -9.88
N LEU A 38 7.34 0.90 -10.76
CA LEU A 38 7.06 -0.54 -10.83
C LEU A 38 7.52 -1.29 -9.57
N ALA A 39 8.63 -0.84 -8.96
CA ALA A 39 9.17 -1.42 -7.74
C ALA A 39 8.22 -1.26 -6.54
N THR A 40 7.33 -0.28 -6.53
CA THR A 40 6.34 -0.09 -5.46
C THR A 40 5.05 -0.90 -5.65
N SER A 41 4.96 -1.69 -6.72
CA SER A 41 3.76 -2.49 -6.99
C SER A 41 3.51 -3.56 -5.92
N LYS A 42 2.23 -3.90 -5.71
CA LYS A 42 1.84 -4.94 -4.75
C LYS A 42 2.35 -6.31 -5.18
N ARG A 43 2.52 -6.53 -6.50
CA ARG A 43 3.18 -7.71 -7.04
C ARG A 43 4.64 -7.80 -6.59
N VAL A 44 5.41 -6.72 -6.69
CA VAL A 44 6.81 -6.70 -6.23
C VAL A 44 6.86 -6.89 -4.71
N GLN A 45 6.01 -6.22 -3.94
CA GLN A 45 5.90 -6.43 -2.50
C GLN A 45 5.65 -7.92 -2.14
N MET A 46 4.71 -8.57 -2.83
CA MET A 46 4.39 -9.99 -2.64
C MET A 46 5.53 -10.93 -3.02
N LEU A 47 6.32 -10.57 -4.04
CA LEU A 47 7.52 -11.34 -4.41
C LEU A 47 8.60 -11.19 -3.34
N LEU A 48 8.83 -9.97 -2.85
CA LEU A 48 9.79 -9.69 -1.78
C LEU A 48 9.43 -10.41 -0.47
N SER A 49 8.13 -10.48 -0.11
CA SER A 49 7.71 -11.18 1.11
C SER A 49 7.98 -12.69 1.07
N GLN A 50 8.13 -13.28 -0.12
CA GLN A 50 8.40 -14.70 -0.30
C GLN A 50 9.89 -15.05 -0.32
N LEU A 51 10.77 -14.06 -0.41
CA LEU A 51 12.21 -14.28 -0.44
C LEU A 51 12.75 -14.86 0.88
N GLY A 52 13.72 -15.75 0.80
CA GLY A 52 14.53 -16.19 1.92
C GLY A 52 15.50 -15.11 2.41
N TYR A 53 16.22 -15.42 3.50
CA TYR A 53 17.19 -14.49 4.06
C TYR A 53 18.42 -14.32 3.15
N ASP A 54 18.83 -15.40 2.47
CA ASP A 54 20.01 -15.37 1.59
C ASP A 54 19.77 -14.48 0.37
N GLU A 55 18.54 -14.45 -0.16
CA GLU A 55 18.16 -13.55 -1.25
C GLU A 55 18.16 -12.09 -0.82
N PHE A 56 17.70 -11.77 0.39
CA PHE A 56 17.84 -10.40 0.94
C PHE A 56 19.31 -10.00 1.14
N VAL A 57 20.16 -10.94 1.56
CA VAL A 57 21.60 -10.71 1.67
C VAL A 57 22.22 -10.47 0.28
N ALA A 58 21.75 -11.18 -0.75
CA ALA A 58 22.16 -10.91 -2.13
C ALA A 58 21.73 -9.51 -2.63
N PHE A 59 20.68 -8.91 -2.04
CA PHE A 59 20.29 -7.52 -2.25
C PHE A 59 21.12 -6.51 -1.42
N GLY A 60 22.10 -6.97 -0.63
CA GLY A 60 23.01 -6.12 0.13
C GLY A 60 22.56 -5.83 1.56
N LEU A 61 21.50 -6.47 2.06
CA LEU A 61 21.13 -6.39 3.47
C LEU A 61 22.03 -7.27 4.32
N THR A 62 22.28 -6.87 5.57
CA THR A 62 22.80 -7.79 6.59
C THR A 62 21.74 -8.84 6.96
N LEU A 63 22.17 -9.96 7.53
CA LEU A 63 21.23 -10.99 8.02
C LEU A 63 20.25 -10.44 9.08
N GLN A 64 20.69 -9.47 9.88
CA GLN A 64 19.84 -8.83 10.89
C GLN A 64 18.77 -7.95 10.22
N GLU A 65 19.15 -7.13 9.24
CA GLU A 65 18.21 -6.32 8.45
C GLU A 65 17.24 -7.21 7.67
N ALA A 66 17.69 -8.31 7.08
CA ALA A 66 16.83 -9.26 6.39
C ALA A 66 15.74 -9.84 7.30
N LYS A 67 16.08 -10.16 8.56
CA LYS A 67 15.10 -10.63 9.57
C LYS A 67 14.06 -9.55 9.91
N ILE A 68 14.50 -8.29 10.03
CA ILE A 68 13.61 -7.15 10.29
C ILE A 68 12.71 -6.88 9.08
N ALA A 69 13.27 -6.81 7.87
CA ALA A 69 12.51 -6.59 6.65
C ALA A 69 11.41 -7.65 6.47
N LYS A 70 11.74 -8.93 6.70
CA LYS A 70 10.79 -10.05 6.57
C LYS A 70 9.65 -10.00 7.59
N THR A 71 9.89 -9.48 8.79
CA THR A 71 8.83 -9.28 9.79
C THR A 71 7.91 -8.12 9.43
N ILE A 72 8.41 -7.07 8.78
CA ILE A 72 7.64 -5.88 8.39
C ILE A 72 6.81 -6.11 7.11
N LEU A 73 7.35 -6.83 6.11
CA LEU A 73 6.66 -7.05 4.83
C LEU A 73 5.32 -7.77 4.98
N GLY A 74 5.19 -8.60 6.03
CA GLY A 74 4.00 -9.42 6.27
C GLY A 74 3.87 -10.58 5.28
N GLU A 75 2.90 -11.45 5.52
CA GLU A 75 2.62 -12.59 4.66
C GLU A 75 1.76 -12.17 3.46
N MET A 76 2.23 -12.49 2.26
CA MET A 76 1.46 -12.34 1.02
C MET A 76 1.56 -13.59 0.15
N LEU A 77 0.47 -13.93 -0.52
CA LEU A 77 0.33 -15.10 -1.37
C LEU A 77 -0.13 -14.73 -2.79
N PRO A 78 0.41 -15.38 -3.83
CA PRO A 78 -0.08 -15.22 -5.19
C PRO A 78 -1.46 -15.87 -5.34
N ILE A 79 -2.26 -15.39 -6.29
CA ILE A 79 -3.50 -16.05 -6.65
C ILE A 79 -3.22 -17.28 -7.52
N SER A 80 -3.87 -18.38 -7.19
CA SER A 80 -3.83 -19.66 -7.87
C SER A 80 -5.24 -20.29 -7.89
N PRO A 81 -5.46 -21.39 -8.63
CA PRO A 81 -6.74 -22.11 -8.58
C PRO A 81 -7.18 -22.51 -7.16
N ASP A 82 -6.23 -22.73 -6.25
CA ASP A 82 -6.52 -23.15 -4.88
C ASP A 82 -6.83 -21.98 -3.93
N SER A 83 -6.64 -20.73 -4.36
CA SER A 83 -6.88 -19.54 -3.53
C SER A 83 -8.32 -19.44 -3.04
N ILE A 84 -9.29 -19.94 -3.80
CA ILE A 84 -10.70 -19.99 -3.37
C ILE A 84 -10.87 -20.90 -2.16
N ASN A 85 -10.25 -22.08 -2.17
CA ASN A 85 -10.36 -23.03 -1.06
C ASN A 85 -9.67 -22.47 0.19
N LEU A 86 -8.47 -21.91 0.02
CA LEU A 86 -7.75 -21.22 1.09
C LEU A 86 -8.61 -20.10 1.73
N ALA A 87 -9.26 -19.27 0.92
CA ALA A 87 -10.10 -18.18 1.40
C ALA A 87 -11.36 -18.67 2.12
N LYS A 88 -11.94 -19.81 1.70
CA LYS A 88 -13.12 -20.43 2.35
C LYS A 88 -12.78 -21.08 3.69
N GLU A 89 -11.60 -21.68 3.80
CA GLU A 89 -11.14 -22.37 5.02
C GLU A 89 -10.61 -21.39 6.08
N SER A 90 -10.25 -20.17 5.67
CA SER A 90 -9.80 -19.11 6.55
C SER A 90 -10.97 -18.31 7.14
N PRO A 91 -10.88 -17.82 8.39
CA PRO A 91 -11.80 -16.79 8.89
C PRO A 91 -11.89 -15.59 7.95
N SER A 92 -13.07 -14.96 7.82
CA SER A 92 -13.33 -13.86 6.84
C SER A 92 -12.40 -12.66 6.99
N GLU A 93 -11.90 -12.44 8.20
CA GLU A 93 -11.02 -11.33 8.54
C GLU A 93 -9.54 -11.63 8.28
N THR A 94 -9.18 -12.85 7.87
CA THR A 94 -7.79 -13.29 7.75
C THR A 94 -7.03 -12.59 6.64
N TRP A 95 -7.69 -12.33 5.52
CA TRP A 95 -7.06 -11.89 4.29
C TRP A 95 -7.61 -10.56 3.80
N VAL A 96 -6.78 -9.84 3.06
CA VAL A 96 -7.17 -8.72 2.20
C VAL A 96 -6.72 -9.05 0.78
N LEU A 97 -7.62 -8.95 -0.18
CA LEU A 97 -7.30 -9.16 -1.59
C LEU A 97 -6.97 -7.82 -2.25
N LYS A 98 -5.78 -7.71 -2.84
CA LYS A 98 -5.25 -6.45 -3.41
C LYS A 98 -4.95 -6.61 -4.89
N ASN A 99 -5.38 -5.63 -5.70
CA ASN A 99 -4.90 -5.49 -7.08
C ASN A 99 -3.65 -4.59 -7.15
N GLN A 100 -3.24 -4.18 -8.36
CA GLN A 100 -2.07 -3.31 -8.57
C GLN A 100 -2.36 -1.79 -8.50
N GLY A 101 -3.59 -1.39 -8.14
CA GLY A 101 -3.98 0.01 -8.03
C GLY A 101 -3.37 0.71 -6.82
N GLU A 102 -3.15 2.01 -6.95
CA GLU A 102 -2.63 2.91 -5.90
C GLU A 102 -3.66 4.00 -5.57
N GLY A 103 -3.57 4.63 -4.39
CA GLY A 103 -4.43 5.77 -4.03
C GLY A 103 -5.70 5.45 -3.25
N GLY A 104 -5.92 4.20 -2.84
CA GLY A 104 -7.09 3.75 -2.06
C GLY A 104 -8.18 3.12 -2.92
N GLY A 105 -9.18 2.47 -2.30
CA GLY A 105 -10.31 1.87 -3.04
C GLY A 105 -10.02 0.56 -3.79
N HIS A 106 -8.84 -0.03 -3.58
CA HIS A 106 -8.35 -1.17 -4.37
C HIS A 106 -8.19 -2.48 -3.58
N CYS A 107 -8.66 -2.48 -2.32
CA CYS A 107 -8.62 -3.63 -1.43
C CYS A 107 -10.03 -4.22 -1.28
N LEU A 108 -10.14 -5.54 -1.35
CA LEU A 108 -11.38 -6.28 -1.08
C LEU A 108 -11.23 -7.07 0.22
N PHE A 109 -12.33 -7.18 0.96
CA PHE A 109 -12.39 -7.76 2.31
C PHE A 109 -13.54 -8.75 2.42
N GLY A 110 -13.43 -9.72 3.35
CA GLY A 110 -14.52 -10.62 3.70
C GLY A 110 -15.12 -11.35 2.49
N ALA A 111 -16.45 -11.28 2.34
CA ALA A 111 -17.18 -11.98 1.29
C ALA A 111 -16.78 -11.52 -0.14
N ASP A 112 -16.38 -10.26 -0.31
CA ASP A 112 -15.99 -9.73 -1.62
C ASP A 112 -14.75 -10.42 -2.19
N ILE A 113 -13.90 -10.97 -1.32
CA ILE A 113 -12.75 -11.78 -1.73
C ILE A 113 -13.22 -13.03 -2.47
N LEU A 114 -14.20 -13.76 -1.91
CA LEU A 114 -14.71 -14.99 -2.52
C LEU A 114 -15.45 -14.72 -3.83
N THR A 115 -16.26 -13.67 -3.86
CA THR A 115 -16.93 -13.20 -5.09
C THR A 115 -15.87 -12.93 -6.15
N LYS A 116 -14.83 -12.15 -5.81
CA LYS A 116 -13.81 -11.80 -6.79
C LYS A 116 -13.02 -12.99 -7.29
N LEU A 117 -12.55 -13.85 -6.39
CA LEU A 117 -11.78 -15.03 -6.78
C LEU A 117 -12.56 -15.97 -7.71
N THR A 118 -13.89 -16.04 -7.59
CA THR A 118 -14.75 -16.85 -8.47
C THR A 118 -14.86 -16.26 -9.88
N GLU A 119 -14.75 -14.94 -10.02
CA GLU A 119 -14.78 -14.25 -11.32
C GLU A 119 -13.44 -14.27 -12.06
N LEU A 120 -12.33 -14.43 -11.34
CA LEU A 120 -11.00 -14.30 -11.94
C LEU A 120 -10.70 -15.46 -12.88
N THR A 121 -10.20 -15.11 -14.06
CA THR A 121 -9.59 -16.08 -14.97
C THR A 121 -8.10 -16.28 -14.64
N PRO A 122 -7.49 -17.42 -15.03
CA PRO A 122 -6.06 -17.66 -14.80
C PRO A 122 -5.14 -16.54 -15.31
N GLN A 123 -5.51 -15.88 -16.41
CA GLN A 123 -4.78 -14.75 -16.98
C GLN A 123 -4.78 -13.51 -16.06
N GLN A 124 -5.79 -13.38 -15.20
CA GLN A 124 -5.94 -12.24 -14.30
C GLN A 124 -5.26 -12.46 -12.94
N TYR A 125 -4.91 -13.69 -12.57
CA TYR A 125 -4.35 -14.00 -11.25
C TYR A 125 -3.13 -13.16 -10.88
N GLN A 126 -2.25 -12.87 -11.83
CA GLN A 126 -1.04 -12.08 -11.59
C GLN A 126 -1.32 -10.62 -11.22
N SER A 127 -2.52 -10.12 -11.53
CA SER A 127 -2.94 -8.76 -11.17
C SER A 127 -3.35 -8.65 -9.70
N TRP A 128 -3.49 -9.77 -8.98
CA TRP A 128 -4.01 -9.84 -7.62
C TRP A 128 -3.05 -10.56 -6.67
N SER A 129 -3.19 -10.28 -5.39
CA SER A 129 -2.48 -10.99 -4.31
C SER A 129 -3.31 -10.98 -3.03
N LEU A 130 -3.22 -12.05 -2.25
CA LEU A 130 -3.72 -12.08 -0.88
C LEU A 130 -2.64 -11.55 0.05
N MET A 131 -3.01 -10.68 0.97
CA MET A 131 -2.15 -10.23 2.07
C MET A 131 -2.82 -10.57 3.39
N ARG A 132 -2.06 -11.10 4.35
CA ARG A 132 -2.55 -11.30 5.72
C ARG A 132 -3.05 -9.97 6.27
N ARG A 133 -4.29 -9.93 6.72
CA ARG A 133 -4.87 -8.71 7.29
C ARG A 133 -4.17 -8.39 8.60
N LEU A 134 -3.80 -7.12 8.75
CA LEU A 134 -3.28 -6.61 10.01
C LEU A 134 -4.45 -6.22 10.92
N HIS A 135 -4.36 -6.61 12.19
CA HIS A 135 -5.33 -6.28 13.24
C HIS A 135 -4.67 -5.39 14.30
N PRO A 136 -4.40 -4.11 13.98
CA PRO A 136 -3.85 -3.18 14.96
C PRO A 136 -4.82 -3.02 16.13
N GLN A 137 -4.28 -2.91 17.34
CA GLN A 137 -5.09 -2.65 18.52
C GLN A 137 -5.63 -1.22 18.46
N PRO A 138 -6.94 -1.00 18.62
CA PRO A 138 -7.51 0.32 18.75
C PRO A 138 -6.93 1.06 19.95
N ARG A 139 -6.90 2.40 19.88
CA ARG A 139 -6.51 3.23 21.02
C ARG A 139 -7.42 2.97 22.21
N ALA A 140 -6.83 2.89 23.41
CA ALA A 140 -7.54 2.62 24.65
C ALA A 140 -8.54 3.73 25.03
N MET A 141 -8.31 4.96 24.55
CA MET A 141 -9.18 6.09 24.83
C MET A 141 -9.86 6.60 23.55
N PRO A 142 -11.14 6.98 23.63
CA PRO A 142 -11.81 7.66 22.53
C PRO A 142 -11.07 8.92 22.12
N THR A 143 -10.92 9.11 20.80
CA THR A 143 -10.24 10.26 20.21
C THR A 143 -11.26 11.15 19.51
N LEU A 144 -11.09 12.47 19.63
CA LEU A 144 -11.86 13.43 18.85
C LEU A 144 -11.16 13.67 17.52
N ILE A 145 -11.90 13.55 16.41
CA ILE A 145 -11.44 13.91 15.08
C ILE A 145 -12.20 15.13 14.59
N VAL A 146 -11.55 16.00 13.81
CA VAL A 146 -12.17 17.18 13.21
C VAL A 146 -12.38 16.94 11.72
N ARG A 147 -13.61 17.15 11.24
CA ARG A 147 -13.97 16.99 9.83
C ARG A 147 -14.96 18.07 9.43
N LYS A 148 -14.63 18.82 8.37
CA LYS A 148 -15.45 19.98 7.91
C LYS A 148 -15.78 20.98 9.04
N GLY A 149 -14.87 21.15 9.99
CA GLY A 149 -15.07 22.01 11.16
C GLY A 149 -15.89 21.40 12.30
N GLU A 150 -16.36 20.16 12.17
CA GLU A 150 -17.16 19.46 13.17
C GLU A 150 -16.32 18.44 13.94
N LEU A 151 -16.61 18.31 15.24
CA LEU A 151 -15.99 17.32 16.12
C LEU A 151 -16.77 16.01 16.07
N HIS A 152 -16.06 14.91 15.81
CA HIS A 152 -16.61 13.56 15.89
C HIS A 152 -15.80 12.73 16.88
N LYS A 153 -16.48 11.99 17.75
CA LYS A 153 -15.84 11.07 18.69
C LYS A 153 -15.72 9.69 18.05
N VAL A 154 -14.50 9.14 18.04
CA VAL A 154 -14.19 7.79 17.55
C VAL A 154 -13.63 6.97 18.71
N ASN A 155 -14.25 5.83 19.00
CA ASN A 155 -13.90 5.01 20.18
C ASN A 155 -12.83 3.94 19.88
N ASP A 156 -12.59 3.65 18.61
CA ASP A 156 -11.84 2.49 18.12
C ASP A 156 -10.76 2.91 17.10
N LEU A 157 -10.16 4.10 17.30
CA LEU A 157 -9.22 4.66 16.36
C LEU A 157 -7.95 3.79 16.26
N ILE A 158 -7.58 3.40 15.04
CA ILE A 158 -6.32 2.72 14.70
C ILE A 158 -5.46 3.65 13.86
N SER A 159 -4.14 3.50 13.95
CA SER A 159 -3.17 4.37 13.28
C SER A 159 -2.25 3.57 12.36
N GLU A 160 -1.89 4.19 11.24
CA GLU A 160 -0.92 3.73 10.28
C GLU A 160 0.24 4.74 10.20
N LEU A 161 1.45 4.28 10.47
CA LEU A 161 2.67 5.07 10.38
C LEU A 161 3.28 4.95 8.97
N GLY A 162 3.38 6.08 8.27
CA GLY A 162 4.20 6.23 7.08
C GLY A 162 5.52 6.91 7.42
N MET A 163 6.63 6.37 6.92
CA MET A 163 7.96 6.98 7.03
C MET A 163 8.42 7.45 5.67
N PHE A 164 8.90 8.69 5.59
CA PHE A 164 9.44 9.26 4.35
C PHE A 164 10.96 9.13 4.34
N SER A 165 11.48 8.74 3.18
CA SER A 165 12.90 8.80 2.90
C SER A 165 13.14 9.52 1.58
N VAL A 166 14.25 10.25 1.48
CA VAL A 166 14.73 10.92 0.28
C VAL A 166 16.10 10.37 -0.05
N GLN A 167 16.27 9.93 -1.30
CA GLN A 167 17.55 9.46 -1.82
C GLN A 167 17.87 10.20 -3.10
N THR A 168 19.12 10.67 -3.21
CA THR A 168 19.67 11.28 -4.42
C THR A 168 20.79 10.41 -4.98
N ASP A 169 20.99 10.43 -6.29
CA ASP A 169 22.16 9.87 -6.99
C ASP A 169 22.34 8.34 -7.01
N ASN A 170 21.27 7.54 -6.97
CA ASN A 170 21.32 6.05 -6.96
C ASN A 170 22.24 5.46 -5.86
N ASN A 171 22.69 6.29 -4.92
CA ASN A 171 23.61 5.89 -3.88
C ASN A 171 22.77 5.77 -2.61
N PRO A 172 22.65 4.56 -2.03
CA PRO A 172 21.94 4.41 -0.77
C PRO A 172 22.75 5.12 0.32
N SER A 173 22.42 6.40 0.57
CA SER A 173 22.81 7.06 1.82
C SER A 173 22.25 6.26 2.99
N SER A 174 22.93 6.23 4.13
CA SER A 174 22.44 5.51 5.31
C SER A 174 20.99 5.91 5.66
N ALA A 175 20.26 5.02 6.33
CA ALA A 175 18.87 5.27 6.74
C ALA A 175 18.72 6.59 7.52
N GLU A 176 19.71 6.93 8.35
CA GLU A 176 19.75 8.20 9.11
C GLU A 176 19.88 9.44 8.22
N HIS A 177 20.60 9.33 7.10
CA HIS A 177 20.79 10.44 6.16
C HIS A 177 19.66 10.56 5.13
N SER A 178 18.84 9.52 4.95
CA SER A 178 17.71 9.55 4.04
C SER A 178 16.37 9.84 4.72
N PHE A 179 16.24 9.70 6.03
CA PHE A 179 14.99 9.96 6.74
C PHE A 179 14.53 11.42 6.56
N ALA A 180 13.28 11.60 6.11
CA ALA A 180 12.70 12.91 5.78
C ALA A 180 11.40 13.21 6.55
N GLY A 181 11.17 12.51 7.66
CA GLY A 181 9.98 12.68 8.51
C GLY A 181 8.97 11.55 8.38
N TYR A 182 7.79 11.76 8.95
CA TYR A 182 6.73 10.76 9.02
C TYR A 182 5.35 11.39 8.81
N LEU A 183 4.37 10.53 8.53
CA LEU A 183 2.96 10.86 8.51
C LEU A 183 2.19 9.78 9.26
N ILE A 184 1.36 10.18 10.22
CA ILE A 184 0.37 9.27 10.80
C ILE A 184 -0.97 9.53 10.15
N ARG A 185 -1.60 8.45 9.70
CA ARG A 185 -2.99 8.45 9.29
C ARG A 185 -3.77 7.58 10.25
N SER A 186 -4.92 8.06 10.69
CA SER A 186 -5.77 7.31 11.61
C SER A 186 -7.17 7.15 11.05
N LYS A 187 -7.82 6.05 11.39
CA LYS A 187 -9.21 5.75 11.01
C LYS A 187 -9.88 4.91 12.09
N SER A 188 -11.21 4.83 12.09
CA SER A 188 -11.93 3.82 12.87
C SER A 188 -11.52 2.41 12.40
N ALA A 189 -11.43 1.46 13.32
CA ALA A 189 -11.11 0.07 13.02
C ALA A 189 -12.20 -0.61 12.17
N GLU A 190 -13.44 -0.12 12.24
CA GLU A 190 -14.57 -0.58 11.42
C GLU A 190 -14.46 -0.13 9.96
N SER A 191 -13.68 0.91 9.66
CA SER A 191 -13.53 1.40 8.29
C SER A 191 -12.54 0.55 7.49
N THR A 192 -12.99 0.06 6.33
CA THR A 192 -12.17 -0.74 5.41
C THR A 192 -11.13 0.12 4.69
N GLU A 193 -11.41 1.41 4.46
CA GLU A 193 -10.52 2.34 3.77
C GLU A 193 -9.88 3.37 4.70
N GLY A 194 -8.67 3.83 4.38
CA GLY A 194 -7.91 4.79 5.20
C GLY A 194 -7.48 6.07 4.49
N GLY A 195 -8.00 6.32 3.29
CA GLY A 195 -7.65 7.52 2.53
C GLY A 195 -8.10 8.79 3.24
N VAL A 196 -7.16 9.71 3.47
CA VAL A 196 -7.50 11.05 4.00
C VAL A 196 -8.30 11.82 2.94
N HIS A 197 -7.88 11.75 1.67
CA HIS A 197 -8.55 12.42 0.56
C HIS A 197 -9.91 11.82 0.21
N SER A 198 -10.11 10.50 0.41
CA SER A 198 -11.44 9.87 0.28
C SER A 198 -12.36 10.20 1.46
N GLY A 199 -11.83 10.86 2.48
CA GLY A 199 -12.57 11.21 3.67
C GLY A 199 -12.82 10.05 4.62
N GLN A 200 -12.07 8.95 4.51
CA GLN A 200 -12.20 7.81 5.43
C GLN A 200 -11.20 7.87 6.59
N GLY A 201 -10.04 8.47 6.36
CA GLY A 201 -9.01 8.71 7.37
C GLY A 201 -8.90 10.17 7.81
N VAL A 202 -8.09 10.41 8.83
CA VAL A 202 -7.65 11.72 9.31
C VAL A 202 -6.14 11.75 9.48
N LEU A 203 -5.55 12.96 9.44
CA LEU A 203 -4.16 13.17 9.81
C LEU A 203 -4.03 13.12 11.33
N ASP A 204 -2.92 12.61 11.81
CA ASP A 204 -2.67 12.42 13.24
C ASP A 204 -1.19 12.64 13.57
N SER A 205 -0.83 12.54 14.84
CA SER A 205 0.52 12.71 15.34
C SER A 205 0.89 11.61 16.34
N LEU A 206 2.19 11.50 16.62
CA LEU A 206 2.70 10.62 17.67
C LEU A 206 2.82 11.43 18.97
N VAL A 207 2.40 10.82 20.07
CA VAL A 207 2.72 11.29 21.42
C VAL A 207 3.62 10.23 22.04
N TYR A 208 4.78 10.67 22.51
CA TYR A 208 5.64 9.84 23.33
C TYR A 208 5.08 9.81 24.75
N SER A 209 4.94 8.62 25.34
CA SER A 209 4.55 8.43 26.73
C SER A 209 5.58 7.53 27.40
N ASP A 210 6.06 7.97 28.57
CA ASP A 210 6.99 7.23 29.44
C ASP A 210 6.37 5.93 30.01
#